data_AF-A0A401P4M5-F1
#
_entry.id   AF-A0A401P4M5-F1
#
_cell.length_a   1.000
_cell.length_b   1.000
_cell.length_c   1.000
_cell.angle_alpha   90.00
_cell.angle_beta   90.00
_cell.angle_gamma   90.00
#
_symmetry.space_group_name_H-M   'P 1'
#
loop_
_entity.id
_entity.type
_entity.pdbx_description
1 polymer ?
#
loop_
_entity_poly.entity_id
_entity_poly.type
_entity_poly.pdbx_seq_one_letter_code
_entity_poly.pdbx_strand_id
1 'polypeptide(L)'
;HFIPHPPQKLGYVWKRLGLVPQAESLTSQLLQCYPRDRSSAEDALAHEYFSSLPLALFQLPDMVSIFSVTGVRLEPEARNAFHPFRKVRCTSILA
;
A
#
# COMPACT_ATOMS: atom_id res chain seq x y z
N HIS A 1 5.92 -23.22 -26.42
CA HIS A 1 5.52 -22.05 -27.23
C HIS A 1 5.22 -20.90 -26.26
N PHE A 2 6.02 -19.83 -26.26
CA PHE A 2 5.76 -18.66 -25.40
C PHE A 2 4.78 -17.73 -26.15
N ILE A 3 3.66 -17.38 -25.53
CA ILE A 3 2.69 -16.44 -26.10
C ILE A 3 3.01 -15.06 -25.50
N PRO A 4 3.53 -14.10 -26.29
CA PRO A 4 3.79 -12.77 -25.79
C PRO A 4 2.46 -12.09 -25.44
N HIS A 5 2.36 -11.59 -24.22
CA HIS A 5 1.23 -10.78 -23.76
C HIS A 5 1.61 -9.30 -23.84
N PRO A 6 0.69 -8.42 -24.25
CA PRO A 6 0.97 -6.99 -24.24
C PRO A 6 1.23 -6.50 -22.81
N PRO A 7 2.07 -5.47 -22.61
CA PRO A 7 2.27 -4.88 -21.30
C PRO A 7 0.93 -4.36 -20.75
N GLN A 8 0.66 -4.66 -19.49
CA GLN A 8 -0.55 -4.23 -18.80
C GLN A 8 -0.18 -3.41 -17.57
N LYS A 9 -1.01 -2.42 -17.24
CA LYS A 9 -0.89 -1.71 -15.96
C LYS A 9 -1.11 -2.69 -14.81
N LEU A 10 -0.30 -2.57 -13.77
CA LEU A 10 -0.29 -3.50 -12.66
C LEU A 10 -1.62 -3.49 -11.90
N GLY A 11 -2.30 -2.34 -11.85
CA GLY A 11 -3.64 -2.21 -11.26
C GLY A 11 -4.72 -3.02 -11.97
N TYR A 12 -4.55 -3.39 -13.25
CA TYR A 12 -5.50 -4.27 -13.94
C TYR A 12 -5.34 -5.73 -13.54
N VAL A 13 -4.10 -6.18 -13.32
CA VAL A 13 -3.80 -7.54 -12.88
C VAL A 13 -4.10 -7.67 -11.39
N TRP A 14 -3.71 -6.67 -10.59
CA TRP A 14 -3.94 -6.61 -9.16
C TRP A 14 -4.83 -5.43 -8.79
N LYS A 15 -6.14 -5.66 -8.87
CA LYS A 15 -7.19 -4.64 -8.63
C LYS A 15 -7.03 -3.85 -7.33
N ARG A 16 -6.41 -4.42 -6.29
CA ARG A 16 -6.21 -3.73 -5.01
C ARG A 16 -5.29 -2.52 -5.13
N LEU A 17 -4.33 -2.53 -6.04
CA LEU A 17 -3.43 -1.39 -6.26
C LEU A 17 -4.16 -0.17 -6.82
N GLY A 18 -5.24 -0.38 -7.59
CA GLY A 18 -6.08 0.70 -8.08
C GLY A 18 -6.99 1.33 -7.01
N LEU A 19 -7.09 0.72 -5.83
CA LEU A 19 -7.96 1.19 -4.73
C LEU A 19 -7.22 2.07 -3.71
N VAL A 20 -5.89 2.08 -3.74
CA VAL A 20 -5.07 2.89 -2.84
C VAL A 20 -4.30 3.93 -3.67
N PRO A 21 -4.46 5.23 -3.37
CA PRO A 21 -3.74 6.29 -4.07
C PRO A 21 -2.23 6.02 -4.06
N GLN A 22 -1.57 6.28 -5.19
CA GLN A 22 -0.12 6.14 -5.36
C GLN A 22 0.46 4.71 -5.18
N ALA A 23 -0.35 3.70 -4.86
CA ALA A 23 0.13 2.34 -4.63
C ALA A 23 0.68 1.70 -5.92
N GLU A 24 -0.02 1.86 -7.04
CA GLU A 24 0.45 1.35 -8.32
C GLU A 24 1.74 2.04 -8.78
N SER A 25 1.86 3.35 -8.56
CA SER A 25 3.08 4.11 -8.89
C SER A 25 4.28 3.59 -8.11
N LEU A 26 4.16 3.51 -6.77
CA LEU A 26 5.23 2.99 -5.92
C LEU A 26 5.58 1.55 -6.28
N THR A 27 4.58 0.70 -6.45
CA THR A 27 4.80 -0.72 -6.77
C THR A 27 5.51 -0.89 -8.11
N SER A 28 5.19 -0.05 -9.09
CA SER A 28 5.88 -0.06 -10.39
C SER A 28 7.35 0.30 -10.25
N GLN A 29 7.73 1.22 -9.36
CA GLN A 29 9.14 1.56 -9.10
C GLN A 29 9.89 0.45 -8.34
N LEU A 30 9.18 -0.39 -7.59
CA LEU A 30 9.75 -1.51 -6.83
C LEU A 30 9.87 -2.80 -7.65
N LEU A 31 8.86 -3.12 -8.46
CA LEU A 31 8.78 -4.36 -9.24
C LEU A 31 9.44 -4.19 -10.61
N GLN A 32 10.73 -3.89 -10.60
CA GLN A 32 11.56 -3.80 -11.79
C GLN A 32 12.26 -5.12 -12.08
N CYS A 33 12.32 -5.50 -13.37
CA CYS A 33 13.00 -6.72 -13.81
C CYS A 33 14.51 -6.65 -13.52
N TYR A 34 15.12 -5.48 -13.73
CA TYR A 34 16.52 -5.26 -13.41
C TYR A 34 16.65 -4.63 -12.03
N PRO A 35 17.43 -5.22 -11.10
CA PRO A 35 17.56 -4.71 -9.74
C PRO A 35 18.06 -3.26 -9.65
N ARG A 36 18.92 -2.84 -10.59
CA ARG A 36 19.48 -1.48 -10.65
C ARG A 36 18.45 -0.38 -10.98
N ASP A 37 17.32 -0.76 -11.58
CA ASP A 37 16.26 0.17 -11.93
C ASP A 37 15.22 0.27 -10.79
N ARG A 38 15.33 -0.58 -9.76
CA ARG A 38 14.47 -0.56 -8.58
C ARG A 38 14.77 0.68 -7.72
N SER A 39 13.72 1.34 -7.25
CA SER A 39 13.83 2.41 -6.24
C SER A 39 14.49 1.91 -4.95
N SER A 40 15.37 2.72 -4.36
CA SER A 40 16.00 2.42 -3.07
C SER A 40 14.98 2.43 -1.93
N ALA A 41 15.36 1.92 -0.75
CA ALA A 41 14.47 1.95 0.41
C ALA A 41 14.17 3.39 0.85
N GLU A 42 15.18 4.25 0.79
CA GLU A 42 15.10 5.66 1.15
C GLU A 42 14.20 6.43 0.19
N ASP A 43 14.36 6.21 -1.13
CA ASP A 43 13.51 6.84 -2.14
C ASP A 43 12.05 6.35 -2.04
N ALA A 44 11.85 5.05 -1.79
CA ALA A 44 10.52 4.48 -1.61
C ALA A 44 9.81 5.07 -0.38
N LEU A 45 10.51 5.30 0.73
CA LEU A 45 9.97 5.96 1.92
C LEU A 45 9.60 7.43 1.66
N ALA A 46 10.34 8.12 0.78
CA ALA A 46 10.04 9.50 0.38
C ALA A 46 8.87 9.62 -0.63
N HIS A 47 8.35 8.51 -1.15
CA HIS A 47 7.26 8.50 -2.13
C HIS A 47 5.94 9.02 -1.53
N GLU A 48 5.13 9.71 -2.34
CA GLU A 48 3.83 10.29 -1.94
C GLU A 48 2.84 9.28 -1.35
N TYR A 49 3.05 7.98 -1.56
CA TYR A 49 2.26 6.91 -0.95
C TYR A 49 2.27 7.02 0.58
N PHE A 50 3.39 7.44 1.16
CA PHE A 50 3.57 7.62 2.60
C PHE A 50 3.24 9.03 3.10
N SER A 51 2.72 9.93 2.25
CA SER A 51 2.41 11.33 2.62
C SER A 51 1.39 11.49 3.75
N SER A 52 0.57 10.46 4.01
CA SER A 52 -0.39 10.44 5.12
C SER A 52 0.24 10.12 6.48
N LEU A 53 1.50 9.69 6.50
CA LEU A 53 2.21 9.34 7.72
C LEU A 53 2.73 10.59 8.45
N PRO A 54 2.71 10.62 9.80
CA PRO A 54 3.27 11.73 10.57
C PRO A 54 4.77 11.95 10.28
N LEU A 55 5.18 13.21 10.10
CA LEU A 55 6.57 13.56 9.80
C LEU A 55 7.58 13.04 10.85
N ALA A 56 7.14 12.95 12.11
CA ALA A 56 7.96 12.43 13.22
C ALA A 56 8.44 10.98 12.99
N LEU A 57 7.76 10.18 12.16
CA LEU A 57 8.23 8.83 11.81
C LEU A 57 9.55 8.84 11.05
N PHE A 58 9.78 9.86 10.21
CA PHE A 58 10.98 9.94 9.38
C PHE A 58 12.21 10.45 10.15
N GLN A 59 12.03 10.87 11.40
CA GLN A 59 13.11 11.36 12.29
C GLN A 59 13.37 10.40 13.45
N LEU A 60 12.75 9.22 13.42
CA LEU A 60 12.79 8.27 14.51
C LEU A 60 14.18 7.59 14.59
N PRO A 61 14.77 7.44 15.78
CA PRO A 61 15.99 6.65 15.92
C PRO A 61 15.78 5.18 15.54
N ASP A 62 16.79 4.54 14.97
CA ASP A 62 16.71 3.17 14.41
C ASP A 62 16.13 2.12 15.37
N MET A 63 16.40 2.26 16.67
CA MET A 63 15.99 1.29 17.70
C MET A 63 14.64 1.60 18.35
N VAL A 64 13.96 2.67 17.92
CA VAL A 64 12.66 3.08 18.47
C VAL A 64 11.54 2.56 17.58
N SER A 65 10.47 2.06 18.20
CA SER A 65 9.31 1.53 17.48
C SER A 65 8.47 2.65 16.86
N ILE A 66 8.02 2.47 15.62
CA ILE A 66 7.11 3.41 14.94
C ILE A 66 5.80 3.68 15.70
N PHE A 67 5.36 2.74 16.54
CA PHE A 67 4.14 2.89 17.35
C PHE A 67 4.31 3.83 18.55
N SER A 68 5.53 4.29 18.85
CA SER A 68 5.73 5.36 19.84
C SER A 68 5.31 6.73 19.29
N VAL A 69 5.15 6.87 17.97
CA VAL A 69 4.75 8.14 17.35
C VAL A 69 3.25 8.34 17.46
N THR A 70 2.84 9.46 18.05
CA THR A 70 1.43 9.85 18.15
C THR A 70 0.75 9.87 16.79
N GLY A 71 -0.42 9.23 16.70
CA GLY A 71 -1.19 9.11 15.45
C GLY A 71 -0.88 7.85 14.64
N VAL A 72 0.18 7.11 14.97
CA VAL A 72 0.51 5.84 14.36
C VAL A 72 -0.13 4.72 15.16
N ARG A 73 -1.03 3.97 14.52
CA ARG A 73 -1.70 2.81 15.12
C ARG A 73 -1.99 1.76 14.08
N LEU A 74 -2.19 0.54 14.53
CA LEU A 74 -2.74 -0.52 13.70
C LEU A 74 -4.26 -0.32 13.55
N GLU A 75 -4.76 -0.41 12.32
CA GLU A 75 -6.19 -0.50 12.06
C GLU A 75 -6.65 -1.97 12.19
N PRO A 76 -7.80 -2.24 12.86
CA PRO A 76 -8.35 -3.59 12.95
C PRO A 76 -8.59 -4.22 11.56
N GLU A 77 -8.27 -5.50 11.40
CA GLU A 77 -8.45 -6.21 10.12
C GLU A 77 -9.90 -6.20 9.62
N ALA A 78 -10.88 -6.18 10.52
CA ALA A 78 -12.30 -6.06 10.17
C ALA A 78 -12.65 -4.74 9.46
N ARG A 79 -11.83 -3.70 9.64
CA ARG A 79 -11.94 -2.40 8.94
C ARG A 79 -11.10 -2.34 7.67
N ASN A 80 -10.32 -3.39 7.38
CA ASN A 80 -9.57 -3.47 6.14
C ASN A 80 -10.54 -3.47 4.96
N ALA A 81 -10.46 -2.43 4.13
CA ALA A 81 -11.27 -2.31 2.92
C ALA A 81 -11.11 -3.50 1.97
N PHE A 82 -10.02 -4.26 2.10
CA PHE A 82 -9.64 -5.39 1.27
C PHE A 82 -9.87 -6.76 1.92
N HIS A 83 -10.50 -6.82 3.11
CA HIS A 83 -10.78 -8.10 3.76
C HIS A 83 -11.74 -8.93 2.90
N PRO A 84 -11.39 -10.18 2.52
CA PRO A 84 -12.20 -11.00 1.60
C PRO A 84 -13.58 -11.33 2.18
N PHE A 85 -13.73 -11.29 3.50
CA PHE A 85 -15.00 -11.54 4.20
C PHE A 85 -15.58 -10.26 4.83
N ARG A 86 -15.61 -9.12 4.11
CA ARG A 86 -16.55 -8.06 4.48
C ARG A 86 -17.96 -8.62 4.29
N LYS A 87 -18.50 -9.28 5.33
CA LYS A 87 -19.94 -9.48 5.46
C LYS A 87 -20.55 -8.10 5.32
N VAL A 88 -21.25 -7.86 4.22
CA VAL A 88 -22.15 -6.73 4.09
C VAL A 88 -23.03 -6.82 5.33
N ARG A 89 -22.90 -5.87 6.27
CA ARG A 89 -23.90 -5.73 7.31
C ARG A 89 -25.17 -5.40 6.54
N CYS A 90 -26.06 -6.40 6.36
CA CYS A 90 -27.44 -6.14 6.02
C CYS A 90 -27.98 -5.30 7.18
N THR A 91 -27.95 -3.99 7.03
CA THR A 91 -28.84 -3.10 7.76
C THR A 91 -30.19 -3.17 7.06
N SER A 92 -30.81 -4.35 7.09
CA SER A 92 -32.24 -4.47 6.90
C SER A 92 -32.86 -3.90 8.17
N ILE A 93 -33.10 -2.60 8.10
CA ILE A 93 -34.12 -1.82 8.80
C ILE A 93 -34.97 -2.67 9.77
N LEU A 94 -34.81 -2.42 11.07
CA LEU A 94 -35.89 -2.68 12.03
C LEU A 94 -37.05 -1.76 11.63
N ALA A 95 -38.07 -2.35 10.99
CA ALA A 95 -39.40 -1.79 10.83
C ALA A 95 -40.34 -2.53 11.77
#